data_AF-A0A7J6AZ06-F1
#
_entry.id   AF-A0A7J6AZ06-F1
#
_cell.length_a   1.000
_cell.length_b   1.000
_cell.length_c   1.000
_cell.angle_alpha   90.00
_cell.angle_beta   90.00
_cell.angle_gamma   90.00
#
_symmetry.space_group_name_H-M   'P 1'
#
loop_
_entity.id
_entity.type
_entity.pdbx_description
1 polymer ?
#
loop_
_entity_poly.entity_id
_entity_poly.type
_entity_poly.pdbx_seq_one_letter_code
_entity_poly.pdbx_strand_id
1 'polypeptide(L)'
;MFFSHFCYQSSSSVLPPFISLLASSILPEVILLTDESYDEQSFLARLITKTQKMTRCNVLGFVLLVAVVILNSLRTLNSVDELNETGFGRPPPRHGLALLVWYVQNCIDNNMRSLCDPMKGDYGFHEFKNTGPIFLLPRLEDKKTYGYYTIGNLHYKHASDLPDEVRKYYNRHDPKSNMDRVIVKYNKNKNKIEEVFISEHYKKLKTYIVGQSLITELRQQ
;
A
#
# COMPACT_ATOMS: atom_id res chain seq x y z
N MET A 1 38.56 -26.03 -42.71
CA MET A 1 37.67 -27.01 -43.36
C MET A 1 36.27 -26.44 -43.36
N PHE A 2 35.60 -26.52 -44.52
CA PHE A 2 34.15 -26.43 -44.82
C PHE A 2 33.25 -25.48 -43.99
N PHE A 3 32.75 -24.37 -44.56
CA PHE A 3 31.64 -24.26 -45.56
C PHE A 3 30.31 -24.77 -44.97
N SER A 4 29.28 -23.94 -44.71
CA SER A 4 28.34 -23.30 -45.66
C SER A 4 26.89 -23.70 -45.26
N HIS A 5 25.76 -23.08 -45.65
CA HIS A 5 25.42 -21.86 -46.39
C HIS A 5 23.91 -21.57 -46.23
N PHE A 6 23.50 -20.29 -46.20
CA PHE A 6 22.30 -19.70 -46.86
C PHE A 6 20.88 -20.23 -46.44
N CYS A 7 19.74 -19.57 -46.67
CA CYS A 7 19.32 -18.34 -47.38
C CYS A 7 18.19 -17.67 -46.54
N TYR A 8 18.00 -16.34 -46.46
CA TYR A 8 17.32 -15.43 -47.43
C TYR A 8 15.79 -15.74 -47.53
N GLN A 9 14.86 -14.77 -47.55
CA GLN A 9 14.86 -13.49 -48.29
C GLN A 9 13.84 -12.45 -47.74
N SER A 10 14.15 -11.17 -48.03
CA SER A 10 13.44 -9.86 -47.97
C SER A 10 11.89 -9.79 -48.11
N SER A 11 11.15 -8.67 -47.94
CA SER A 11 11.41 -7.19 -47.87
C SER A 11 10.33 -6.48 -46.98
N SER A 12 10.06 -5.15 -46.90
CA SER A 12 10.52 -3.92 -47.61
C SER A 12 10.26 -2.61 -46.80
N SER A 13 11.17 -1.64 -46.98
CA SER A 13 11.03 -0.17 -47.21
C SER A 13 9.64 0.52 -47.32
N VAL A 14 9.43 1.83 -47.08
CA VAL A 14 10.26 3.02 -46.66
C VAL A 14 9.33 4.19 -46.21
N LEU A 15 9.88 5.25 -45.59
CA LEU A 15 9.22 6.45 -45.04
C LEU A 15 8.77 7.54 -46.09
N PRO A 16 8.00 8.60 -45.70
CA PRO A 16 7.20 9.47 -46.59
C PRO A 16 7.83 10.84 -46.93
N PRO A 17 7.13 11.73 -47.68
CA PRO A 17 6.81 13.09 -47.15
C PRO A 17 5.47 13.76 -47.58
N PHE A 18 5.11 14.83 -46.83
CA PHE A 18 4.27 16.06 -47.05
C PHE A 18 3.46 16.29 -48.38
N ILE A 19 2.35 17.06 -48.49
CA ILE A 19 1.97 18.44 -48.05
C ILE A 19 0.42 18.61 -47.89
N SER A 20 -0.02 19.71 -47.24
CA SER A 20 -1.38 20.29 -47.01
C SER A 20 -2.26 20.57 -48.26
N LEU A 21 -3.53 21.04 -48.24
CA LEU A 21 -4.11 22.21 -47.51
C LEU A 21 -5.67 22.30 -47.61
N LEU A 22 -6.29 22.96 -46.61
CA LEU A 22 -7.61 23.65 -46.54
C LEU A 22 -8.65 23.56 -47.68
N ALA A 23 -9.93 23.38 -47.31
CA ALA A 23 -11.01 24.36 -47.57
C ALA A 23 -12.28 24.05 -46.74
N SER A 24 -13.10 25.07 -46.49
CA SER A 24 -14.28 25.03 -45.61
C SER A 24 -15.61 25.19 -46.37
N SER A 25 -16.72 24.83 -45.68
CA SER A 25 -18.09 25.38 -45.82
C SER A 25 -18.77 25.37 -47.20
N ILE A 26 -19.91 24.68 -47.33
CA ILE A 26 -21.17 25.14 -47.98
C ILE A 26 -22.31 24.14 -47.67
N LEU A 27 -23.43 24.66 -47.14
CA LEU A 27 -24.81 24.20 -47.35
C LEU A 27 -25.49 25.28 -48.22
N PRO A 28 -26.64 25.08 -48.91
CA PRO A 28 -27.65 24.01 -48.80
C PRO A 28 -27.74 23.21 -50.14
N GLU A 29 -28.77 22.44 -50.56
CA GLU A 29 -30.23 22.63 -50.49
C GLU A 29 -31.04 21.34 -50.75
N VAL A 30 -32.33 21.42 -50.41
CA VAL A 30 -33.38 20.40 -50.32
C VAL A 30 -33.71 19.69 -51.65
N ILE A 31 -33.96 18.37 -51.60
CA ILE A 31 -34.95 17.70 -52.45
C ILE A 31 -35.96 16.95 -51.56
N LEU A 32 -37.23 16.96 -51.98
CA LEU A 32 -38.42 16.65 -51.17
C LEU A 32 -38.80 15.15 -51.13
N LEU A 33 -39.21 14.73 -49.93
CA LEU A 33 -40.37 13.89 -49.60
C LEU A 33 -40.92 12.86 -50.62
N THR A 34 -40.84 11.58 -50.24
CA THR A 34 -41.97 10.62 -50.12
C THR A 34 -41.58 9.62 -49.00
N ASP A 35 -42.01 9.81 -47.75
CA ASP A 35 -43.27 9.29 -47.18
C ASP A 35 -43.23 7.79 -46.83
N GLU A 36 -43.01 7.46 -45.54
CA GLU A 36 -43.84 6.53 -44.74
C GLU A 36 -43.28 6.38 -43.30
N SER A 37 -44.16 6.56 -42.31
CA SER A 37 -44.05 6.32 -40.85
C SER A 37 -42.65 6.09 -40.20
N TYR A 38 -42.16 7.09 -39.47
CA TYR A 38 -41.14 6.88 -38.42
C TYR A 38 -41.81 6.53 -37.08
N ASP A 39 -41.59 5.33 -36.57
CA ASP A 39 -42.17 4.85 -35.31
C ASP A 39 -41.36 5.31 -34.06
N GLU A 40 -41.82 6.41 -33.46
CA GLU A 40 -41.35 6.95 -32.18
C GLU A 40 -41.39 5.92 -31.03
N GLN A 41 -42.39 5.01 -30.99
CA GLN A 41 -42.54 4.07 -29.88
C GLN A 41 -41.45 2.99 -29.91
N SER A 42 -41.06 2.49 -31.09
CA SER A 42 -39.91 1.60 -31.24
C SER A 42 -38.60 2.26 -30.81
N PHE A 43 -38.37 3.54 -31.11
CA PHE A 43 -37.14 4.22 -30.70
C PHE A 43 -37.07 4.45 -29.18
N LEU A 44 -38.16 4.91 -28.56
CA LEU A 44 -38.26 5.08 -27.11
C LEU A 44 -38.19 3.74 -26.36
N ALA A 45 -38.83 2.67 -26.85
CA ALA A 45 -38.71 1.33 -26.28
C ALA A 45 -37.28 0.76 -26.38
N ARG A 46 -36.57 1.03 -27.49
CA ARG A 46 -35.15 0.67 -27.67
C ARG A 46 -34.23 1.50 -26.77
N LEU A 47 -34.54 2.75 -26.50
CA LEU A 47 -33.85 3.59 -25.52
C LEU A 47 -34.07 3.10 -24.09
N ILE A 48 -35.33 2.85 -23.69
CA ILE A 48 -35.70 2.33 -22.36
C ILE A 48 -35.04 0.97 -22.10
N THR A 49 -35.02 0.06 -23.09
CA THR A 49 -34.34 -1.23 -22.95
C THR A 49 -32.81 -1.10 -22.96
N LYS A 50 -32.21 -0.13 -23.68
CA LYS A 50 -30.79 0.19 -23.55
C LYS A 50 -30.44 0.76 -22.17
N THR A 51 -31.24 1.67 -21.63
CA THR A 51 -31.01 2.21 -20.28
C THR A 51 -31.24 1.16 -19.20
N GLN A 52 -32.30 0.34 -19.25
CA GLN A 52 -32.49 -0.79 -18.33
C GLN A 52 -31.36 -1.83 -18.39
N LYS A 53 -30.81 -2.11 -19.59
CA LYS A 53 -29.68 -3.03 -19.74
C LYS A 53 -28.35 -2.42 -19.25
N MET A 54 -28.26 -1.10 -19.15
CA MET A 54 -27.13 -0.35 -18.61
C MET A 54 -27.31 0.07 -17.13
N THR A 55 -28.51 -0.08 -16.55
CA THR A 55 -28.81 0.15 -15.12
C THR A 55 -29.00 -1.11 -14.30
N ARG A 56 -28.61 -2.29 -14.81
CA ARG A 56 -28.00 -3.32 -13.95
C ARG A 56 -26.62 -2.86 -13.50
N CYS A 57 -26.61 -1.77 -12.73
CA CYS A 57 -25.51 -1.37 -11.88
C CYS A 57 -25.13 -2.61 -11.08
N ASN A 58 -23.90 -3.08 -11.23
CA ASN A 58 -23.44 -4.31 -10.57
C ASN A 58 -23.14 -4.02 -9.11
N VAL A 59 -24.16 -3.59 -8.36
CA VAL A 59 -24.06 -3.13 -6.96
C VAL A 59 -23.50 -4.25 -6.10
N LEU A 60 -23.87 -5.51 -6.35
CA LEU A 60 -23.28 -6.66 -5.67
C LEU A 60 -21.77 -6.80 -5.96
N GLY A 61 -21.35 -6.66 -7.23
CA GLY A 61 -19.93 -6.65 -7.60
C GLY A 61 -19.15 -5.47 -7.03
N PHE A 62 -19.76 -4.28 -6.97
CA PHE A 62 -19.18 -3.09 -6.35
C PHE A 62 -19.06 -3.23 -4.83
N VAL A 63 -20.11 -3.69 -4.15
CA VAL A 63 -20.11 -3.99 -2.70
C VAL A 63 -19.09 -5.07 -2.37
N LEU A 64 -18.97 -6.12 -3.18
CA LEU A 64 -17.96 -7.17 -3.00
C LEU A 64 -16.54 -6.60 -3.19
N LEU A 65 -16.31 -5.76 -4.21
CA LEU A 65 -15.02 -5.13 -4.45
C LEU A 65 -14.65 -4.15 -3.31
N VAL A 66 -15.58 -3.34 -2.84
CA VAL A 66 -15.39 -2.44 -1.70
C VAL A 66 -15.11 -3.22 -0.42
N ALA A 67 -15.86 -4.30 -0.15
CA ALA A 67 -15.61 -5.18 0.99
C ALA A 67 -14.21 -5.82 0.92
N VAL A 68 -13.79 -6.30 -0.26
CA VAL A 68 -12.44 -6.82 -0.48
C VAL A 68 -11.37 -5.75 -0.25
N VAL A 69 -11.56 -4.52 -0.72
CA VAL A 69 -10.62 -3.40 -0.48
C VAL A 69 -10.53 -3.07 1.02
N ILE A 70 -11.66 -2.95 1.72
CA ILE A 70 -11.70 -2.67 3.16
C ILE A 70 -10.99 -3.78 3.95
N LEU A 71 -11.28 -5.06 3.67
CA LEU A 71 -10.68 -6.22 4.35
C LEU A 71 -9.16 -6.35 4.10
N ASN A 72 -8.63 -5.79 3.00
CA ASN A 72 -7.19 -5.79 2.70
C ASN A 72 -6.46 -4.52 3.21
N SER A 73 -7.20 -3.46 3.55
CA SER A 73 -6.66 -2.26 4.17
C SER A 73 -6.20 -2.53 5.61
N LEU A 74 -5.19 -1.79 6.09
CA LEU A 74 -4.77 -1.84 7.49
C LEU A 74 -5.59 -0.82 8.29
N ARG A 75 -6.18 -1.24 9.41
CA ARG A 75 -6.83 -0.29 10.34
C ARG A 75 -5.77 0.64 10.92
N THR A 76 -6.05 1.94 10.90
CA THR A 76 -5.28 2.97 11.62
C THR A 76 -5.83 3.11 13.03
N LEU A 77 -4.94 3.18 14.03
CA LEU A 77 -5.27 3.42 15.43
C LEU A 77 -4.92 4.88 15.76
N ASN A 78 -5.88 5.62 16.29
CA ASN A 78 -5.80 7.07 16.49
C ASN A 78 -5.88 7.49 17.97
N SER A 79 -6.16 6.56 18.90
CA SER A 79 -6.13 6.80 20.35
C SER A 79 -5.53 5.61 21.11
N VAL A 80 -5.11 5.87 22.36
CA VAL A 80 -4.64 4.82 23.28
C VAL A 80 -5.73 3.78 23.57
N ASP A 81 -7.01 4.16 23.55
CA ASP A 81 -8.12 3.23 23.71
C ASP A 81 -8.22 2.24 22.54
N GLU A 82 -8.14 2.71 21.29
CA GLU A 82 -8.09 1.80 20.13
C GLU A 82 -6.87 0.86 20.20
N LEU A 83 -5.73 1.35 20.68
CA LEU A 83 -4.54 0.52 20.92
C LEU A 83 -4.78 -0.53 22.02
N ASN A 84 -5.43 -0.14 23.13
CA ASN A 84 -5.81 -1.02 24.23
C ASN A 84 -6.74 -2.15 23.74
N GLU A 85 -7.76 -1.84 22.94
CA GLU A 85 -8.69 -2.81 22.33
C GLU A 85 -7.99 -3.89 21.51
N THR A 86 -6.88 -3.57 20.82
CA THR A 86 -6.17 -4.58 20.01
C THR A 86 -5.50 -5.69 20.85
N GLY A 87 -5.24 -5.41 22.13
CA GLY A 87 -4.41 -6.23 23.03
C GLY A 87 -2.92 -6.21 22.69
N PHE A 88 -2.46 -5.32 21.79
CA PHE A 88 -1.07 -5.31 21.31
C PHE A 88 -0.06 -5.20 22.47
N GLY A 89 0.96 -6.06 22.43
CA GLY A 89 2.03 -6.04 23.42
C GLY A 89 1.61 -6.37 24.86
N ARG A 90 0.39 -6.88 25.11
CA ARG A 90 -0.10 -7.28 26.44
C ARG A 90 -0.78 -8.66 26.39
N PRO A 91 -0.99 -9.32 27.56
CA PRO A 91 -0.26 -9.13 28.81
C PRO A 91 1.19 -9.67 28.70
N PRO A 92 2.04 -9.54 29.73
CA PRO A 92 3.31 -10.26 29.80
C PRO A 92 3.16 -11.76 29.46
N PRO A 93 4.13 -12.38 28.76
CA PRO A 93 5.46 -11.85 28.46
C PRO A 93 5.54 -11.02 27.15
N ARG A 94 4.41 -10.62 26.56
CA ARG A 94 4.40 -9.66 25.45
C ARG A 94 5.07 -8.35 25.86
N HIS A 95 5.67 -7.67 24.87
CA HIS A 95 6.50 -6.48 25.11
C HIS A 95 6.23 -5.32 24.13
N GLY A 96 5.30 -5.51 23.19
CA GLY A 96 5.05 -4.58 22.09
C GLY A 96 4.63 -3.18 22.51
N LEU A 97 3.88 -3.03 23.61
CA LEU A 97 3.48 -1.72 24.09
C LEU A 97 4.69 -0.95 24.64
N ALA A 98 5.48 -1.59 25.51
CA ALA A 98 6.70 -0.99 26.05
C ALA A 98 7.66 -0.59 24.91
N LEU A 99 7.79 -1.46 23.89
CA LEU A 99 8.54 -1.16 22.68
C LEU A 99 7.97 0.05 21.91
N LEU A 100 6.66 0.13 21.70
CA LEU A 100 6.02 1.22 20.96
C LEU A 100 6.14 2.55 21.69
N VAL A 101 5.83 2.59 22.98
CA VAL A 101 5.95 3.78 23.84
C VAL A 101 7.39 4.28 23.79
N TRP A 102 8.36 3.42 24.10
CA TRP A 102 9.77 3.77 24.07
C TRP A 102 10.21 4.28 22.68
N TYR A 103 9.83 3.59 21.60
CA TYR A 103 10.17 4.01 20.24
C TYR A 103 9.60 5.38 19.89
N VAL A 104 8.33 5.65 20.21
CA VAL A 104 7.64 6.92 19.93
C VAL A 104 8.24 8.09 20.72
N GLN A 105 8.73 7.83 21.92
CA GLN A 105 9.35 8.82 22.81
C GLN A 105 10.84 9.08 22.49
N ASN A 106 11.60 8.05 22.09
CA ASN A 106 13.08 8.12 22.03
C ASN A 106 13.64 8.08 20.59
N CYS A 107 12.95 7.44 19.63
CA CYS A 107 13.47 7.24 18.28
C CYS A 107 12.87 8.14 17.21
N ILE A 108 11.86 8.97 17.51
CA ILE A 108 11.26 9.92 16.54
C ILE A 108 10.94 11.28 17.15
N ASP A 109 11.25 12.36 16.43
CA ASP A 109 10.94 13.74 16.84
C ASP A 109 9.52 14.20 16.45
N ASN A 110 9.15 15.42 16.84
CA ASN A 110 7.84 16.02 16.51
C ASN A 110 7.59 16.22 15.00
N ASN A 111 8.63 16.21 14.18
CA ASN A 111 8.55 16.29 12.71
C ASN A 111 8.66 14.92 12.02
N MET A 112 8.59 13.83 12.81
CA MET A 112 8.80 12.44 12.39
C MET A 112 10.20 12.19 11.78
N ARG A 113 11.22 12.95 12.15
CA ARG A 113 12.63 12.60 11.88
C ARG A 113 13.04 11.42 12.74
N SER A 114 13.86 10.52 12.18
CA SER A 114 14.43 9.41 12.95
C SER A 114 15.59 9.90 13.80
N LEU A 115 15.55 9.58 15.10
CA LEU A 115 16.63 9.82 16.06
C LEU A 115 17.50 8.57 16.23
N CYS A 116 16.90 7.38 16.09
CA CYS A 116 17.59 6.10 15.94
C CYS A 116 17.82 5.81 14.45
N ASP A 117 18.94 5.20 14.07
CA ASP A 117 19.31 4.89 12.67
C ASP A 117 18.91 3.45 12.27
N PRO A 118 17.85 3.27 11.46
CA PRO A 118 17.39 1.93 11.08
C PRO A 118 18.34 1.22 10.12
N MET A 119 19.24 1.95 9.44
CA MET A 119 20.20 1.40 8.49
C MET A 119 21.44 0.84 9.17
N LYS A 120 21.89 1.45 10.28
CA LYS A 120 22.95 0.90 11.15
C LYS A 120 22.45 -0.29 11.97
N GLY A 121 21.16 -0.31 12.28
CA GLY A 121 20.51 -1.37 13.03
C GLY A 121 20.47 -1.12 14.54
N ASP A 122 20.47 0.15 14.94
CA ASP A 122 20.36 0.60 16.34
C ASP A 122 19.21 -0.14 17.04
N TYR A 123 19.42 -0.57 18.29
CA TYR A 123 18.40 -1.23 19.11
C TYR A 123 17.77 -2.50 18.49
N GLY A 124 18.42 -3.09 17.48
CA GLY A 124 17.93 -4.27 16.75
C GLY A 124 17.09 -3.99 15.52
N PHE A 125 17.14 -2.76 14.97
CA PHE A 125 16.57 -2.47 13.65
C PHE A 125 17.18 -3.36 12.55
N HIS A 126 16.33 -3.79 11.62
CA HIS A 126 16.71 -4.47 10.39
C HIS A 126 15.69 -4.27 9.28
N GLU A 127 16.09 -4.49 8.03
CA GLU A 127 15.20 -4.40 6.87
C GLU A 127 14.05 -5.41 6.96
N PHE A 128 12.81 -4.91 6.95
CA PHE A 128 11.62 -5.72 6.75
C PHE A 128 11.31 -5.79 5.25
N LYS A 129 11.73 -6.87 4.59
CA LYS A 129 11.63 -7.00 3.13
C LYS A 129 10.20 -6.92 2.56
N ASN A 130 9.18 -7.11 3.39
CA ASN A 130 7.75 -7.18 3.02
C ASN A 130 7.54 -8.11 1.81
N THR A 131 7.93 -9.38 1.97
CA THR A 131 7.89 -10.42 0.93
C THR A 131 7.00 -11.57 1.32
N GLY A 132 6.31 -12.17 0.35
CA GLY A 132 5.46 -13.34 0.54
C GLY A 132 4.36 -13.38 -0.54
N PRO A 133 3.47 -14.39 -0.50
CA PRO A 133 2.30 -14.44 -1.38
C PRO A 133 1.27 -13.36 -1.04
N ILE A 134 1.25 -12.90 0.23
CA ILE A 134 0.40 -11.80 0.71
C ILE A 134 1.31 -10.77 1.36
N PHE A 135 1.25 -9.53 0.87
CA PHE A 135 2.04 -8.41 1.42
C PHE A 135 1.43 -7.92 2.73
N LEU A 136 2.26 -7.82 3.76
CA LEU A 136 1.83 -7.32 5.07
C LEU A 136 1.47 -5.83 4.99
N LEU A 137 2.40 -5.06 4.43
CA LEU A 137 2.30 -3.62 4.22
C LEU A 137 2.14 -3.31 2.72
N PRO A 138 1.76 -2.07 2.32
CA PRO A 138 1.80 -1.66 0.92
C PRO A 138 3.15 -1.94 0.26
N ARG A 139 3.18 -2.17 -1.06
CA ARG A 139 4.46 -2.36 -1.78
C ARG A 139 5.16 -1.00 -1.93
N LEU A 140 6.46 -0.96 -1.66
CA LEU A 140 7.29 0.21 -2.01
C LEU A 140 7.61 0.17 -3.51
N GLU A 141 7.17 1.20 -4.23
CA GLU A 141 7.52 1.43 -5.62
C GLU A 141 8.97 1.94 -5.72
N ASP A 142 9.29 3.05 -5.04
CA ASP A 142 10.65 3.55 -4.91
C ASP A 142 11.37 2.94 -3.70
N LYS A 143 12.02 1.80 -3.93
CA LYS A 143 12.92 1.15 -2.98
C LYS A 143 14.29 1.83 -2.82
N LYS A 144 14.63 2.81 -3.66
CA LYS A 144 15.88 3.57 -3.51
C LYS A 144 15.73 4.62 -2.40
N THR A 145 14.66 5.41 -2.43
CA THR A 145 14.35 6.41 -1.40
C THR A 145 13.77 5.78 -0.14
N TYR A 146 12.84 4.82 -0.26
CA TYR A 146 12.14 4.23 0.88
C TYR A 146 12.63 2.83 1.22
N GLY A 147 12.47 2.44 2.48
CA GLY A 147 12.64 1.08 2.96
C GLY A 147 11.74 0.83 4.17
N TYR A 148 11.30 -0.41 4.37
CA TYR A 148 10.67 -0.80 5.63
C TYR A 148 11.73 -1.38 6.56
N TYR A 149 11.72 -0.94 7.82
CA TYR A 149 12.60 -1.45 8.86
C TYR A 149 11.77 -1.88 10.06
N THR A 150 12.22 -2.89 10.79
CA THR A 150 11.49 -3.51 11.91
C THR A 150 12.39 -3.64 13.13
N ILE A 151 11.79 -3.42 14.31
CA ILE A 151 12.42 -3.52 15.63
C ILE A 151 11.52 -4.34 16.56
N GLY A 152 12.10 -4.86 17.65
CA GLY A 152 11.40 -5.72 18.60
C GLY A 152 11.67 -7.21 18.43
N ASN A 153 12.48 -7.62 17.44
CA ASN A 153 12.99 -8.99 17.42
C ASN A 153 14.12 -9.14 18.45
N LEU A 154 13.80 -9.65 19.64
CA LEU A 154 14.73 -9.81 20.76
C LEU A 154 15.80 -10.92 20.55
N HIS A 155 15.78 -11.60 19.39
CA HIS A 155 16.89 -12.46 18.92
C HIS A 155 17.90 -11.72 18.02
N TYR A 156 17.60 -10.49 17.58
CA TYR A 156 18.42 -9.82 16.59
C TYR A 156 19.65 -9.15 17.23
N LYS A 157 20.73 -8.95 16.46
CA LYS A 157 21.89 -8.16 16.90
C LYS A 157 21.42 -6.77 17.38
N HIS A 158 22.06 -6.19 18.40
CA HIS A 158 21.66 -4.91 19.01
C HIS A 158 20.30 -4.87 19.73
N ALA A 159 19.51 -5.96 19.75
CA ALA A 159 18.29 -5.99 20.55
C ALA A 159 18.57 -6.03 22.08
N SER A 160 19.81 -6.33 22.48
CA SER A 160 20.33 -6.14 23.85
C SER A 160 20.34 -4.68 24.29
N ASP A 161 20.43 -3.76 23.33
CA ASP A 161 20.68 -2.34 23.56
C ASP A 161 19.35 -1.62 23.86
N LEU A 162 18.21 -2.31 23.66
CA LEU A 162 16.88 -1.89 24.10
C LEU A 162 16.81 -1.79 25.65
N PRO A 163 16.06 -0.81 26.19
CA PRO A 163 15.92 -0.67 27.64
C PRO A 163 15.32 -1.92 28.29
N ASP A 164 15.74 -2.19 29.53
CA ASP A 164 15.27 -3.29 30.36
C ASP A 164 13.73 -3.35 30.43
N GLU A 165 13.05 -2.21 30.50
CA GLU A 165 11.59 -2.05 30.41
C GLU A 165 10.97 -2.82 29.23
N VAL A 166 11.62 -2.78 28.06
CA VAL A 166 11.17 -3.41 26.81
C VAL A 166 11.51 -4.90 26.76
N ARG A 167 12.55 -5.35 27.45
CA ARG A 167 13.06 -6.73 27.38
C ARG A 167 12.87 -7.58 28.65
N LYS A 168 12.32 -7.01 29.74
CA LYS A 168 12.22 -7.64 31.08
C LYS A 168 11.51 -9.00 31.13
N TYR A 169 10.54 -9.25 30.25
CA TYR A 169 9.79 -10.52 30.19
C TYR A 169 10.24 -11.46 29.07
N TYR A 170 11.34 -11.14 28.39
CA TYR A 170 11.85 -11.95 27.29
C TYR A 170 12.30 -13.34 27.79
N ASN A 171 11.75 -14.37 27.17
CA ASN A 171 12.08 -15.76 27.44
C ASN A 171 12.25 -16.50 26.11
N ARG A 172 13.47 -16.95 25.80
CA ARG A 172 13.80 -17.68 24.57
C ARG A 172 12.96 -18.95 24.36
N HIS A 173 12.35 -19.49 25.41
CA HIS A 173 11.47 -20.66 25.36
C HIS A 173 9.97 -20.32 25.22
N ASP A 174 9.56 -19.05 25.41
CA ASP A 174 8.20 -18.60 25.13
C ASP A 174 8.17 -17.76 23.83
N PRO A 175 7.58 -18.28 22.72
CA PRO A 175 7.50 -17.56 21.46
C PRO A 175 6.63 -16.29 21.53
N LYS A 176 5.74 -16.16 22.52
CA LYS A 176 4.97 -14.93 22.75
C LYS A 176 5.89 -13.78 23.18
N SER A 177 6.93 -14.07 23.95
CA SER A 177 7.84 -13.06 24.52
C SER A 177 8.70 -12.31 23.49
N ASN A 178 8.69 -12.76 22.24
CA ASN A 178 9.35 -12.12 21.10
C ASN A 178 8.40 -12.06 19.88
N MET A 179 7.09 -11.87 20.12
CA MET A 179 6.08 -11.82 19.06
C MET A 179 5.84 -10.39 18.53
N ASP A 180 6.22 -9.35 19.26
CA ASP A 180 5.87 -7.96 18.94
C ASP A 180 6.85 -7.27 18.00
N ARG A 181 6.32 -6.52 17.02
CA ARG A 181 7.13 -5.73 16.08
C ARG A 181 6.58 -4.32 15.96
N VAL A 182 7.48 -3.34 15.99
CA VAL A 182 7.24 -2.01 15.41
C VAL A 182 7.94 -1.99 14.06
N ILE A 183 7.21 -1.63 13.00
CA ILE A 183 7.72 -1.54 11.63
C ILE A 183 7.58 -0.10 11.18
N VAL A 184 8.55 0.43 10.44
CA VAL A 184 8.62 1.84 10.05
C VAL A 184 8.89 1.97 8.56
N LYS A 185 8.21 2.92 7.90
CA LYS A 185 8.52 3.33 6.52
C LYS A 185 9.53 4.46 6.57
N TYR A 186 10.80 4.14 6.33
CA TYR A 186 11.90 5.08 6.44
C TYR A 186 12.26 5.69 5.07
N ASN A 187 12.30 7.02 5.02
CA ASN A 187 12.81 7.82 3.91
C ASN A 187 14.30 8.09 4.13
N LYS A 188 15.12 7.28 3.45
CA LYS A 188 16.59 7.25 3.61
C LYS A 188 17.25 8.57 3.22
N ASN A 189 16.65 9.33 2.29
CA ASN A 189 17.20 10.59 1.79
C ASN A 189 16.91 11.78 2.71
N LYS A 190 15.89 11.67 3.58
CA LYS A 190 15.41 12.78 4.44
C LYS A 190 15.60 12.53 5.94
N ASN A 191 16.13 11.37 6.32
CA ASN A 191 16.12 10.85 7.70
C ASN A 191 14.74 10.99 8.37
N LYS A 192 13.70 10.51 7.68
CA LYS A 192 12.29 10.71 8.10
C LYS A 192 11.52 9.39 8.12
N ILE A 193 10.69 9.21 9.13
CA ILE A 193 9.69 8.15 9.24
C ILE A 193 8.39 8.69 8.63
N GLU A 194 7.93 8.07 7.55
CA GLU A 194 6.68 8.50 6.87
C GLU A 194 5.45 7.82 7.48
N GLU A 195 5.59 6.56 7.92
CA GLU A 195 4.52 5.74 8.50
C GLU A 195 5.11 4.82 9.58
N VAL A 196 4.37 4.61 10.67
CA VAL A 196 4.68 3.64 11.74
C VAL A 196 3.57 2.59 11.78
N PHE A 197 3.96 1.32 11.92
CA PHE A 197 3.07 0.18 12.02
C PHE A 197 3.42 -0.65 13.25
N ILE A 198 2.44 -1.34 13.80
CA ILE A 198 2.64 -2.39 14.81
C ILE A 198 2.13 -3.71 14.28
N SER A 199 2.77 -4.82 14.67
CA SER A 199 2.41 -6.16 14.19
C SER A 199 2.71 -7.26 15.21
N GLU A 200 1.79 -8.22 15.33
CA GLU A 200 2.03 -9.47 16.03
C GLU A 200 2.62 -10.52 15.07
N HIS A 201 3.95 -10.63 15.05
CA HIS A 201 4.72 -11.59 14.25
C HIS A 201 4.26 -11.66 12.79
N TYR A 202 4.07 -10.47 12.20
CA TYR A 202 3.73 -10.27 10.79
C TYR A 202 2.36 -10.88 10.38
N LYS A 203 1.43 -11.03 11.32
CA LYS A 203 0.04 -11.43 11.05
C LYS A 203 -0.78 -10.24 10.54
N LYS A 204 -1.31 -10.31 9.32
CA LYS A 204 -2.09 -9.23 8.67
C LYS A 204 -3.25 -8.70 9.53
N LEU A 205 -4.09 -9.60 10.09
CA LEU A 205 -5.23 -9.24 10.96
C LEU A 205 -4.85 -8.64 12.32
N LYS A 206 -3.56 -8.71 12.67
CA LYS A 206 -2.96 -8.16 13.89
C LYS A 206 -1.84 -7.18 13.53
N THR A 207 -2.04 -6.44 12.44
CA THR A 207 -1.15 -5.39 11.96
C THR A 207 -1.95 -4.11 11.74
N TYR A 208 -1.44 -3.00 12.27
CA TYR A 208 -2.16 -1.73 12.34
C TYR A 208 -1.21 -0.58 11.97
N ILE A 209 -1.77 0.49 11.40
CA ILE A 209 -1.06 1.76 11.24
C ILE A 209 -1.20 2.54 12.56
N VAL A 210 -0.11 3.11 13.06
CA VAL A 210 -0.13 3.99 14.24
C VAL A 210 -0.37 5.41 13.73
N GLY A 211 -1.55 5.96 14.00
CA GLY A 211 -1.96 7.30 13.57
C GLY A 211 -1.22 8.42 14.30
N GLN A 212 -1.15 9.59 13.68
CA GLN A 212 -0.37 10.72 14.21
C GLN A 212 -0.88 11.21 15.57
N SER A 213 -2.18 11.13 15.83
CA SER A 213 -2.78 11.44 17.14
C SER A 213 -2.32 10.47 18.22
N LEU A 214 -2.34 9.16 17.96
CA LEU A 214 -1.81 8.15 18.87
C LEU A 214 -0.31 8.32 19.12
N ILE A 215 0.49 8.63 18.09
CA ILE A 215 1.92 8.98 18.26
C ILE A 215 2.08 10.19 19.18
N THR A 216 1.21 11.19 19.06
CA THR A 216 1.26 12.41 19.88
C THR A 216 0.86 12.12 21.33
N GLU A 217 -0.18 11.32 21.54
CA GLU A 217 -0.68 10.91 22.85
C GLU A 217 0.36 10.07 23.62
N LEU A 218 1.00 9.11 22.96
CA LEU A 218 2.04 8.26 23.57
C LEU A 218 3.33 9.03 23.94
N ARG A 219 3.55 10.24 23.42
CA ARG A 219 4.66 11.12 23.83
C ARG A 219 4.39 11.90 25.11
N GLN A 220 3.15 11.93 25.59
CA GLN A 220 2.73 12.70 26.77
C GLN A 220 2.59 11.82 28.03
N GLN A 221 2.93 10.53 27.93
CA GLN A 221 2.92 9.54 29.01
C GLN A 221 4.30 9.40 29.66
#